data_AF-A0A1B6H7X5-F1
#
_entry.id   AF-A0A1B6H7X5-F1
#
_cell.length_a   1.000
_cell.length_b   1.000
_cell.length_c   1.000
_cell.angle_alpha   90.00
_cell.angle_beta   90.00
_cell.angle_gamma   90.00
#
_symmetry.space_group_name_H-M   'P 1'
#
loop_
_entity.id
_entity.type
_entity.pdbx_description
1 polymer ?
#
loop_
_entity_poly.entity_id
_entity_poly.type
_entity_poly.pdbx_seq_one_letter_code
_entity_poly.pdbx_strand_id
1 'polypeptide(L)'
;MDSERGCLDVNECFASTAPCKRNEFCVNNEGSYSCLACDPSCEGCSGDGPDMCDECANGFLLKDNMCIDSSGDVSYSDTTRYLTYLGLCVATCIIFHNSPVLASGVGLCVALYVTASEYMLGTLQNNNFLSTVLKYFKS
;
A
#
# COMPACT_ATOMS: atom_id res chain seq x y z
N MET A 1 -15.35 45.70 -8.52
CA MET A 1 -15.39 44.23 -8.54
C MET A 1 -14.68 43.80 -7.28
N ASP A 2 -15.44 43.49 -6.22
CA ASP A 2 -14.88 43.03 -4.94
C ASP A 2 -14.20 41.67 -5.13
N SER A 3 -12.88 41.64 -5.01
CA SER A 3 -12.10 40.39 -4.99
C SER A 3 -11.78 39.93 -3.57
N GLU A 4 -12.61 40.24 -2.57
CA GLU A 4 -12.29 39.97 -1.15
C GLU A 4 -13.40 39.26 -0.35
N ARG A 5 -14.23 38.45 -1.02
CA ARG A 5 -15.09 37.44 -0.39
C ARG A 5 -15.11 36.15 -1.21
N GLY A 6 -13.97 35.47 -1.27
CA GLY A 6 -13.96 34.08 -1.71
C GLY A 6 -14.71 33.22 -0.69
N CYS A 7 -15.49 32.23 -1.14
CA CYS A 7 -16.00 31.20 -0.24
C CYS A 7 -14.79 30.41 0.26
N LEU A 8 -14.45 30.54 1.54
CA LEU A 8 -13.43 29.70 2.14
C LEU A 8 -14.08 28.34 2.43
N ASP A 9 -13.48 27.29 1.87
CA ASP A 9 -13.87 25.93 2.17
C ASP A 9 -13.71 25.64 3.67
N VAL A 10 -14.73 25.04 4.29
CA VAL A 10 -14.72 24.69 5.72
C VAL A 10 -14.41 23.22 5.80
N ASN A 11 -13.33 22.86 6.50
CA ASN A 11 -12.99 21.46 6.66
C ASN A 11 -13.85 20.80 7.73
N GLU A 12 -14.91 20.09 7.31
CA GLU A 12 -15.82 19.41 8.23
C GLU A 12 -15.18 18.20 8.94
N CYS A 13 -14.08 17.66 8.41
CA CYS A 13 -13.35 16.55 9.04
C CYS A 13 -12.67 16.96 10.36
N PHE A 14 -12.44 18.26 10.59
CA PHE A 14 -11.92 18.78 11.86
C PHE A 14 -13.02 19.34 12.78
N ALA A 15 -14.30 19.12 12.45
CA ALA A 15 -15.39 19.53 13.31
C ALA A 15 -15.37 18.80 14.66
N SER A 16 -15.90 19.45 15.70
CA SER A 16 -16.00 18.85 17.04
C SER A 16 -16.92 17.62 17.10
N THR A 17 -17.76 17.43 16.10
CA THR A 17 -18.63 16.25 15.93
C THR A 17 -18.15 15.49 14.70
N ALA A 18 -17.83 14.21 14.85
CA ALA A 18 -17.40 13.37 13.74
C ALA A 18 -18.48 13.35 12.64
N PRO A 19 -18.18 13.77 11.39
CA PRO A 19 -19.16 13.86 10.32
C PRO A 19 -19.50 12.49 9.72
N CYS A 20 -18.62 11.49 9.87
CA CYS A 20 -18.75 10.14 9.33
C CYS A 20 -19.06 9.11 10.42
N LYS A 21 -19.55 7.94 10.01
CA LYS A 21 -19.84 6.83 10.95
C LYS A 21 -18.55 6.17 11.43
N ARG A 22 -18.66 5.31 12.45
CA ARG A 22 -17.52 4.61 13.07
C ARG A 22 -16.65 3.81 12.10
N ASN A 23 -17.18 3.29 10.99
CA ASN A 23 -16.42 2.51 10.00
C ASN A 23 -16.26 3.24 8.66
N GLU A 24 -16.22 4.57 8.73
CA GLU A 24 -15.98 5.45 7.60
C GLU A 24 -14.97 6.53 8.02
N PHE A 25 -14.08 6.92 7.11
CA PHE A 25 -13.18 8.06 7.31
C PHE A 25 -13.60 9.26 6.48
N CYS A 26 -13.33 10.45 7.00
CA CYS A 26 -13.72 11.71 6.37
C CYS A 26 -12.64 12.21 5.40
N VAL A 27 -13.06 12.56 4.19
CA VAL A 27 -12.24 13.25 3.19
C VAL A 27 -12.87 14.60 2.89
N ASN A 28 -12.10 15.66 3.12
CA ASN A 28 -12.51 17.03 2.82
C ASN A 28 -12.36 17.31 1.33
N ASN A 29 -13.43 17.77 0.68
CA ASN A 29 -13.44 18.18 -0.72
C ASN A 29 -13.78 19.69 -0.81
N GLU A 30 -13.51 20.34 -1.94
CA GLU A 30 -13.88 21.74 -2.09
C GLU A 30 -15.41 21.91 -2.11
N GLY A 31 -15.95 22.60 -1.10
CA GLY A 31 -17.38 22.87 -0.90
C GLY A 31 -18.19 21.70 -0.34
N SER A 32 -17.57 20.58 0.05
CA SER A 32 -18.26 19.41 0.62
C SER A 32 -17.30 18.41 1.28
N TYR A 33 -17.82 17.39 1.96
CA TYR A 33 -17.03 16.25 2.43
C TYR A 33 -17.55 14.93 1.88
N SER A 34 -16.71 13.89 1.92
CA SER A 34 -17.09 12.51 1.60
C SER A 34 -16.70 11.57 2.73
N CYS A 35 -17.57 10.63 3.04
CA CYS A 35 -17.30 9.55 3.97
C CYS A 35 -17.00 8.28 3.16
N LEU A 36 -15.78 7.80 3.25
CA LEU A 36 -15.33 6.59 2.57
C LEU A 36 -15.26 5.44 3.58
N ALA A 37 -15.62 4.24 3.16
CA ALA A 37 -15.58 3.07 4.03
C ALA A 37 -14.14 2.72 4.42
N CYS A 38 -13.94 2.27 5.66
CA CYS A 38 -12.67 1.70 6.11
C CYS A 38 -12.34 0.39 5.39
N ASP A 39 -11.07 -0.02 5.46
CA ASP A 39 -10.66 -1.35 5.02
C ASP A 39 -11.43 -2.45 5.80
N PRO A 40 -11.83 -3.57 5.16
CA PRO A 40 -12.54 -4.66 5.83
C PRO A 40 -11.81 -5.27 7.03
N SER A 41 -10.48 -5.07 7.10
CA SER A 41 -9.64 -5.50 8.22
C SER A 41 -9.72 -4.60 9.46
N CYS A 42 -10.39 -3.45 9.39
CA CYS A 42 -10.50 -2.48 10.48
C CYS A 42 -11.88 -2.50 11.18
N GLU A 43 -11.88 -2.25 12.49
CA GLU A 43 -13.04 -1.80 13.27
C GLU A 43 -12.89 -0.32 13.61
N GLY A 44 -13.02 0.53 12.59
CA GLY A 44 -12.75 1.97 12.64
C GLY A 44 -11.37 2.32 12.09
N CYS A 45 -11.30 3.47 11.41
CA CYS A 45 -10.10 3.92 10.72
C CYS A 45 -10.03 5.46 10.64
N SER A 46 -8.81 5.95 10.51
CA SER A 46 -8.52 7.37 10.30
C SER A 46 -8.15 7.69 8.84
N GLY A 47 -8.15 6.70 7.95
CA GLY A 47 -7.75 6.83 6.56
C GLY A 47 -7.99 5.56 5.75
N ASP A 48 -7.53 5.58 4.50
CA ASP A 48 -7.60 4.43 3.60
C ASP A 48 -6.52 3.40 3.91
N GLY A 49 -6.84 2.11 3.74
CA GLY A 49 -5.91 0.99 3.89
C GLY A 49 -5.86 0.33 5.28
N PRO A 50 -5.21 -0.84 5.38
CA PRO A 50 -5.12 -1.65 6.60
C PRO A 50 -4.09 -1.12 7.62
N ASP A 51 -3.30 -0.09 7.27
CA ASP A 51 -2.31 0.57 8.14
C ASP A 51 -2.90 1.76 8.93
N MET A 52 -4.10 2.20 8.58
CA MET A 52 -4.79 3.34 9.19
C MET A 52 -5.99 2.91 10.06
N CYS A 53 -6.01 1.66 10.53
CA CYS A 53 -7.02 1.15 11.44
C CYS A 53 -6.82 1.68 12.86
N ASP A 54 -7.91 2.07 13.52
CA ASP A 54 -7.90 2.34 14.96
C ASP A 54 -7.81 1.03 15.75
N GLU A 55 -8.58 0.02 15.31
CA GLU A 55 -8.61 -1.34 15.86
C GLU A 55 -8.76 -2.35 14.71
N CYS A 56 -8.19 -3.55 14.86
CA CYS A 56 -8.36 -4.62 13.87
C CYS A 56 -9.69 -5.34 14.05
N ALA A 57 -10.34 -5.67 12.94
CA ALA A 57 -11.56 -6.46 12.91
C ALA A 57 -11.31 -7.90 13.39
N ASN A 58 -12.40 -8.56 13.79
CA ASN A 58 -12.35 -9.95 14.25
C ASN A 58 -11.73 -10.89 13.19
N GLY A 59 -10.69 -11.62 13.58
CA GLY A 59 -9.93 -12.51 12.68
C GLY A 59 -8.66 -11.90 12.09
N PHE A 60 -8.45 -10.59 12.28
CA PHE A 60 -7.25 -9.88 11.87
C PHE A 60 -6.31 -9.62 13.06
N LEU A 61 -5.01 -9.64 12.80
CA LEU A 61 -3.94 -9.41 13.76
C LEU A 61 -3.17 -8.15 13.37
N LEU A 62 -2.89 -7.30 14.36
CA LEU A 62 -2.03 -6.15 14.17
C LEU A 62 -0.57 -6.61 14.04
N LYS A 63 0.01 -6.44 12.86
CA LYS A 63 1.42 -6.73 12.57
C LYS A 63 2.03 -5.59 11.77
N ASP A 64 3.17 -5.08 12.23
CA ASP A 64 3.88 -3.97 11.58
C ASP A 64 2.99 -2.75 11.31
N ASN A 65 2.10 -2.43 12.27
CA ASN A 65 1.12 -1.35 12.19
C ASN A 65 0.03 -1.55 11.11
N MET A 66 -0.17 -2.79 10.63
CA MET A 66 -1.22 -3.16 9.69
C MET A 66 -2.07 -4.30 10.23
N CYS A 67 -3.37 -4.27 9.98
CA CYS A 67 -4.27 -5.38 10.28
C CYS A 67 -4.20 -6.43 9.15
N ILE A 68 -3.70 -7.62 9.48
CA ILE A 68 -3.54 -8.73 8.53
C ILE A 68 -4.40 -9.92 8.95
N ASP A 69 -4.99 -10.64 8.01
CA ASP A 69 -5.79 -11.84 8.32
C ASP A 69 -4.88 -12.92 8.91
N SER A 70 -5.30 -13.53 10.03
CA SER A 70 -4.59 -14.68 10.61
C SER A 70 -4.73 -15.96 9.77
N SER A 71 -5.66 -15.97 8.82
CA SER A 71 -6.06 -17.13 8.02
C SER A 71 -5.52 -17.11 6.58
N GLY A 72 -4.92 -15.99 6.17
CA GLY A 72 -4.41 -15.77 4.83
C GLY A 72 -2.92 -15.61 4.87
N ASP A 73 -2.21 -16.64 4.40
CA ASP A 73 -0.83 -16.55 3.95
C ASP A 73 -0.53 -15.16 3.37
N VAL A 74 0.59 -14.59 3.79
CA VAL A 74 1.22 -13.43 3.15
C VAL A 74 1.51 -13.82 1.70
N SER A 75 0.54 -13.67 0.80
CA SER A 75 0.70 -14.10 -0.60
C SER A 75 -0.13 -13.27 -1.59
N TYR A 76 -0.55 -12.07 -1.21
CA TYR A 76 -1.04 -11.09 -2.20
C TYR A 76 0.11 -10.27 -2.83
N SER A 77 1.21 -10.07 -2.10
CA SER A 77 2.36 -9.28 -2.56
C SER A 77 3.31 -10.07 -3.47
N ASP A 78 3.70 -11.29 -3.10
CA ASP A 78 4.72 -12.04 -3.86
C ASP A 78 4.20 -12.60 -5.19
N THR A 79 2.99 -13.18 -5.21
CA THR A 79 2.41 -13.76 -6.44
C THR A 79 2.19 -12.71 -7.53
N THR A 80 1.70 -11.54 -7.16
CA THR A 80 1.50 -10.40 -8.08
C THR A 80 2.83 -9.91 -8.62
N ARG A 81 3.89 -9.88 -7.79
CA ARG A 81 5.23 -9.46 -8.21
C ARG A 81 5.79 -10.40 -9.28
N TYR A 82 5.71 -11.72 -9.09
CA TYR A 82 6.14 -12.68 -10.10
C TYR A 82 5.31 -12.63 -11.39
N LEU A 83 4.00 -12.37 -11.31
CA LEU A 83 3.14 -12.19 -12.48
C LEU A 83 3.52 -10.94 -13.29
N THR A 84 3.86 -9.83 -12.64
CA THR A 84 4.34 -8.62 -13.36
C THR A 84 5.68 -8.85 -14.05
N TYR A 85 6.61 -9.59 -13.43
CA TYR A 85 7.89 -9.94 -14.05
C TYR A 85 7.71 -10.87 -15.26
N LEU A 86 6.80 -11.84 -15.17
CA LEU A 86 6.43 -12.69 -16.31
C LEU A 86 5.85 -11.83 -17.45
N GLY A 87 4.95 -10.90 -17.14
CA GLY A 87 4.34 -9.99 -18.10
C GLY A 87 5.36 -9.10 -18.82
N LEU A 88 6.34 -8.55 -18.09
CA LEU A 88 7.44 -7.76 -18.64
C LEU A 88 8.29 -8.58 -19.61
N CYS A 89 8.67 -9.81 -19.23
CA CYS A 89 9.43 -10.70 -20.12
C CYS A 89 8.65 -11.02 -21.39
N VAL A 90 7.36 -11.35 -21.29
CA VAL A 90 6.50 -11.63 -22.45
C VAL A 90 6.36 -10.40 -23.36
N ALA A 91 6.17 -9.21 -22.79
CA ALA A 91 6.08 -7.97 -23.55
C ALA A 91 7.38 -7.68 -24.33
N THR A 92 8.55 -7.90 -23.74
CA THR A 92 9.84 -7.71 -24.44
C THR A 92 10.00 -8.66 -25.63
N CYS A 93 9.55 -9.91 -25.51
CA CYS A 93 9.57 -10.89 -26.60
C CYS A 93 8.62 -10.50 -27.75
N ILE A 94 7.46 -9.93 -27.44
CA ILE A 94 6.46 -9.50 -28.44
C ILE A 94 6.94 -8.25 -29.19
N ILE A 95 7.49 -7.26 -28.48
CA ILE A 95 7.91 -5.97 -29.05
C ILE A 95 9.15 -6.14 -29.96
N PHE A 96 10.10 -6.99 -29.57
CA PHE A 96 11.37 -7.17 -30.28
C PHE A 96 11.41 -8.41 -31.18
N HIS A 97 10.26 -8.78 -31.78
CA HIS A 97 10.14 -9.96 -32.64
C HIS A 97 11.14 -9.98 -33.82
N ASN A 98 11.56 -8.81 -34.31
CA ASN A 98 12.47 -8.69 -35.46
C ASN A 98 13.96 -8.74 -35.10
N SER A 99 14.33 -8.62 -33.82
CA SER A 99 15.73 -8.66 -33.38
C SER A 99 15.87 -9.39 -32.02
N PRO A 100 16.13 -10.71 -32.04
CA PRO A 100 16.22 -11.51 -30.83
C PRO A 100 17.44 -11.16 -29.96
N VAL A 101 18.48 -10.56 -30.56
CA VAL A 101 19.68 -10.12 -29.84
C VAL A 101 19.35 -8.92 -28.95
N LEU A 102 18.58 -7.96 -29.45
CA LEU A 102 18.13 -6.81 -28.66
C LEU A 102 17.15 -7.25 -27.57
N ALA A 103 16.23 -8.18 -27.90
CA ALA A 103 15.31 -8.76 -26.93
C ALA A 103 16.05 -9.44 -25.76
N SER A 104 17.08 -10.23 -26.06
CA SER A 104 17.90 -10.91 -25.04
C SER A 104 18.67 -9.91 -24.16
N GLY A 105 19.20 -8.84 -24.73
CA GLY A 105 19.92 -7.81 -23.97
C GLY A 105 19.00 -7.09 -22.99
N VAL A 106 17.83 -6.66 -23.46
CA VAL A 106 16.83 -5.98 -22.62
C VAL A 106 16.29 -6.93 -21.55
N GLY A 107 15.97 -8.18 -21.91
CA GLY A 107 15.50 -9.18 -20.96
C GLY A 107 16.51 -9.48 -19.85
N LEU A 108 17.81 -9.55 -20.18
CA LEU A 108 18.88 -9.74 -19.18
C LEU A 108 19.02 -8.53 -18.25
N CYS A 109 18.94 -7.31 -18.78
CA CYS A 109 18.94 -6.10 -17.95
C CYS A 109 17.74 -6.05 -16.99
N VAL A 110 16.53 -6.40 -17.47
CA VAL A 110 15.32 -6.48 -16.64
C VAL A 110 15.49 -7.56 -15.56
N ALA A 111 15.99 -8.74 -15.90
CA ALA A 111 16.22 -9.82 -14.94
C ALA A 111 17.22 -9.44 -13.83
N LEU A 112 18.32 -8.76 -14.19
CA LEU A 112 19.28 -8.24 -13.22
C LEU A 112 18.66 -7.17 -12.32
N TYR A 113 17.88 -6.24 -12.88
CA TYR A 113 17.19 -5.20 -12.12
C TYR A 113 16.20 -5.80 -11.12
N VAL A 114 15.39 -6.76 -11.57
CA VAL A 114 14.47 -7.51 -10.71
C VAL A 114 15.26 -8.17 -9.58
N THR A 115 16.26 -9.00 -9.91
CA THR A 115 17.06 -9.73 -8.92
C THR A 115 17.73 -8.80 -7.89
N ALA A 116 18.25 -7.64 -8.31
CA ALA A 116 18.84 -6.67 -7.40
C ALA A 116 17.78 -6.00 -6.50
N SER A 117 16.63 -5.66 -7.06
CA SER A 117 15.50 -5.07 -6.31
C SER A 117 14.99 -6.04 -5.24
N GLU A 118 14.85 -7.32 -5.59
CA GLU A 118 14.46 -8.41 -4.68
C GLU A 118 15.45 -8.58 -3.53
N TYR A 119 16.75 -8.60 -3.85
CA TYR A 119 17.81 -8.70 -2.86
C TYR A 119 17.77 -7.53 -1.87
N MET A 120 17.51 -6.32 -2.35
CA MET A 120 17.40 -5.11 -1.52
C MET A 120 16.14 -5.13 -0.64
N LEU A 121 14.99 -5.59 -1.17
CA LEU A 121 13.77 -5.77 -0.39
C LEU A 121 13.92 -6.86 0.68
N GLY A 122 14.54 -7.99 0.33
CA GLY A 122 14.82 -9.09 1.26
C GLY A 122 15.78 -8.67 2.38
N THR A 123 16.79 -7.86 2.07
CA THR A 123 17.68 -7.29 3.10
C THR A 123 16.96 -6.27 3.98
N LEU A 124 16.03 -5.46 3.45
CA LEU A 124 15.18 -4.59 4.26
C LEU A 124 14.28 -5.39 5.23
N GLN A 125 13.64 -6.46 4.75
CA GLN A 125 12.80 -7.32 5.58
C GLN A 125 13.62 -8.09 6.64
N ASN A 126 14.84 -8.51 6.30
CA ASN A 126 15.77 -9.15 7.23
C ASN A 126 16.31 -8.16 8.28
N ASN A 127 16.59 -6.91 7.90
CA ASN A 127 16.99 -5.85 8.84
C ASN A 127 15.84 -5.45 9.78
N ASN A 128 14.60 -5.46 9.29
CA ASN A 128 13.40 -5.29 10.12
C ASN A 128 13.21 -6.47 11.08
N PHE A 129 13.44 -7.71 10.64
CA PHE A 129 13.45 -8.89 11.50
C PHE A 129 14.54 -8.80 12.58
N LEU A 130 15.77 -8.40 12.23
CA LEU A 130 16.86 -8.21 13.20
C LEU A 130 16.54 -7.09 14.20
N SER A 131 15.92 -5.99 13.75
CA SER A 131 15.45 -4.89 14.60
C SER A 131 14.35 -5.32 15.58
N THR A 132 13.39 -6.12 15.11
CA THR A 132 12.31 -6.70 15.93
C THR A 132 12.86 -7.73 16.94
N VAL A 133 13.77 -8.60 16.52
CA VAL A 133 14.44 -9.59 17.39
C VAL A 133 15.32 -8.89 18.43
N LEU A 134 16.07 -7.84 18.06
CA LEU A 134 16.89 -7.07 19.01
C LEU A 134 16.04 -6.26 20.01
N LYS A 135 14.84 -5.81 19.64
CA LYS A 135 13.87 -5.23 20.59
C LYS A 135 13.33 -6.29 21.57
N TYR A 136 13.06 -7.50 21.08
CA TYR A 136 12.56 -8.61 21.91
C TYR A 136 13.62 -9.14 22.90
N PHE A 137 14.89 -9.15 22.51
CA PHE A 137 16.01 -9.55 23.39
C PHE A 137 16.50 -8.45 24.35
N LYS A 138 15.94 -7.23 24.28
CA LYS A 138 16.28 -6.11 25.18
C LYS A 138 15.18 -5.80 26.21
N SER A 139 14.26 -6.74 26.46
CA SER A 139 13.33 -6.69 27.59
C SER A 139 13.72 -7.67 28.70
#